data_AF-A0A4R5EZH7-F1
#
_entry.id   AF-A0A4R5EZH7-F1
#
_cell.length_a   1.000
_cell.length_b   1.000
_cell.length_c   1.000
_cell.angle_alpha   90.00
_cell.angle_beta   90.00
_cell.angle_gamma   90.00
#
_symmetry.space_group_name_H-M   'P 1'
#
loop_
_entity.id
_entity.type
_entity.pdbx_description
1 polymer ?
#
loop_
_entity_poly.entity_id
_entity_poly.type
_entity_poly.pdbx_seq_one_letter_code
_entity_poly.pdbx_strand_id
1 'polypeptide(L)'
;MTSISPRACDKCKQLVITATMFASGGLRIVLDATPVPGGDYATWPIGYDPGNLRLLAARRPRQVATPFDLPEHLQATWDGYAKANERSWYVEHVHGVSAAEIVNNRRSTST
;
A
#
# COMPACT_ATOMS: atom_id res chain seq x y z
N MET A 1 -7.60 5.59 -20.51
CA MET A 1 -7.11 6.37 -19.36
C MET A 1 -6.65 5.41 -18.28
N THR A 2 -5.35 5.14 -18.22
CA THR A 2 -4.73 4.26 -17.22
C THR A 2 -3.66 5.08 -16.53
N SER A 3 -4.09 6.08 -15.77
CA SER A 3 -3.18 6.78 -14.88
C SER A 3 -3.30 6.16 -13.50
N ILE A 4 -2.16 5.96 -12.85
CA ILE A 4 -2.03 5.62 -11.43
C ILE A 4 -2.55 6.79 -10.55
N SER A 5 -3.03 7.87 -11.17
CA SER A 5 -3.57 9.02 -10.49
C SER A 5 -4.78 8.65 -9.64
N PRO A 6 -4.85 9.15 -8.41
CA PRO A 6 -6.03 9.04 -7.58
C PRO A 6 -7.28 9.57 -8.30
N ARG A 7 -8.40 8.87 -8.13
CA ARG A 7 -9.72 9.27 -8.60
C ARG A 7 -10.71 9.31 -7.44
N ALA A 8 -11.72 10.17 -7.51
CA ALA A 8 -12.77 10.17 -6.50
C ALA A 8 -13.59 8.87 -6.58
N CYS A 9 -13.85 8.24 -5.43
CA CYS A 9 -14.78 7.13 -5.30
C CYS A 9 -16.19 7.60 -5.65
N ASP A 10 -16.92 6.85 -6.47
CA ASP A 10 -18.26 7.27 -6.92
C ASP A 10 -19.25 7.45 -5.76
N LYS A 11 -19.12 6.65 -4.69
CA LYS A 11 -20.03 6.63 -3.54
C LYS A 11 -19.70 7.65 -2.45
N CYS A 12 -18.45 7.72 -2.02
CA CYS A 12 -18.05 8.54 -0.86
C CYS A 12 -17.14 9.72 -1.23
N LYS A 13 -16.77 9.87 -2.50
CA LYS A 13 -15.89 10.92 -3.04
C LYS A 13 -14.45 10.92 -2.50
N GLN A 14 -14.09 10.04 -1.57
CA GLN A 14 -12.70 9.83 -1.13
C GLN A 14 -11.82 9.41 -2.30
N LEU A 15 -10.55 9.82 -2.27
CA LEU A 15 -9.60 9.50 -3.33
C LEU A 15 -9.16 8.04 -3.23
N VAL A 16 -9.28 7.33 -4.35
CA VAL A 16 -8.92 5.92 -4.47
C VAL A 16 -8.02 5.68 -5.67
N ILE A 17 -7.25 4.60 -5.60
CA ILE A 17 -6.46 4.07 -6.72
C ILE A 17 -6.91 2.64 -7.00
N THR A 18 -6.77 2.19 -8.25
CA THR A 18 -7.09 0.82 -8.63
C THR A 18 -5.81 0.06 -8.92
N ALA A 19 -5.64 -1.07 -8.23
CA ALA A 19 -4.48 -1.94 -8.36
C ALA A 19 -4.87 -3.34 -8.79
N THR A 20 -3.90 -4.09 -9.29
CA THR A 20 -4.05 -5.48 -9.74
C THR A 20 -3.23 -6.40 -8.83
N MET A 21 -3.87 -7.36 -8.18
CA MET A 21 -3.22 -8.31 -7.27
C MET A 21 -2.31 -9.26 -8.04
N PHE A 22 -1.00 -9.19 -7.76
CA PHE A 22 0.02 -9.99 -8.43
C PHE A 22 -0.17 -11.49 -8.20
N ALA A 23 -0.41 -11.90 -6.96
CA ALA A 23 -0.55 -13.30 -6.57
C ALA A 23 -1.94 -13.91 -6.83
N SER A 24 -2.93 -13.12 -7.28
CA SER A 24 -4.33 -13.53 -7.37
C SER A 24 -4.85 -13.55 -8.83
N GLY A 25 -4.00 -13.91 -9.79
CA GLY A 25 -4.39 -14.02 -11.19
C GLY A 25 -4.88 -12.70 -11.82
N GLY A 26 -4.47 -11.56 -11.27
CA GLY A 26 -4.88 -10.25 -11.79
C GLY A 26 -6.20 -9.69 -11.24
N LEU A 27 -6.68 -10.18 -10.09
CA LEU A 27 -7.84 -9.59 -9.40
C LEU A 27 -7.63 -8.09 -9.19
N ARG A 28 -8.60 -7.27 -9.62
CA ARG A 28 -8.57 -5.82 -9.43
C ARG A 28 -9.12 -5.46 -8.07
N ILE A 29 -8.38 -4.65 -7.32
CA ILE A 29 -8.77 -4.13 -6.02
C ILE A 29 -8.77 -2.60 -6.03
N VAL A 30 -9.55 -2.01 -5.14
CA VAL A 30 -9.60 -0.56 -4.93
C VAL A 30 -8.94 -0.26 -3.59
N LEU A 31 -7.93 0.60 -3.62
CA LEU A 31 -7.18 1.01 -2.45
C LEU A 31 -7.46 2.49 -2.17
N ASP A 32 -7.41 2.89 -0.90
CA ASP A 32 -7.35 4.31 -0.57
C ASP A 32 -6.09 4.94 -1.17
N ALA A 33 -6.20 6.16 -1.71
CA ALA A 33 -5.08 6.80 -2.38
C ALA A 33 -3.95 7.23 -1.42
N THR A 34 -4.25 7.37 -0.13
CA THR A 34 -3.28 7.79 0.89
C THR A 34 -2.79 6.56 1.66
N PRO A 35 -1.52 6.15 1.50
CA PRO A 35 -0.96 5.06 2.29
C PRO A 35 -0.78 5.48 3.76
N VAL A 36 -0.90 4.53 4.68
CA VAL A 36 -0.83 4.75 6.13
C VAL A 36 0.03 3.69 6.82
N PRO A 37 0.70 4.01 7.94
CA PRO A 37 1.33 2.99 8.77
C PRO A 37 0.33 1.91 9.19
N GLY A 38 0.74 0.65 9.11
CA GLY A 38 -0.14 -0.49 9.40
C GLY A 38 -1.10 -0.88 8.27
N GLY A 39 -1.02 -0.27 7.09
CA GLY A 39 -1.72 -0.77 5.90
C GLY A 39 -1.22 -2.15 5.44
N ASP A 40 -1.90 -2.78 4.48
CA ASP A 40 -1.66 -4.18 4.13
C ASP A 40 -0.97 -4.40 2.80
N TYR A 41 -0.93 -3.40 1.93
CA TYR A 41 -0.56 -3.58 0.53
C TYR A 41 0.63 -2.73 0.15
N ALA A 42 1.65 -3.40 -0.38
CA ALA A 42 2.71 -2.77 -1.15
C ALA A 42 2.24 -2.66 -2.61
N THR A 43 2.56 -1.56 -3.26
CA THR A 43 2.21 -1.34 -4.67
C THR A 43 3.41 -0.86 -5.46
N TRP A 44 3.45 -1.20 -6.73
CA TRP A 44 4.47 -0.71 -7.65
C TRP A 44 3.89 -0.58 -9.06
N PRO A 45 4.27 0.49 -9.79
CA PRO A 45 3.85 0.65 -11.17
C PRO A 45 4.53 -0.39 -12.05
N ILE A 46 3.79 -0.91 -13.04
CA ILE A 46 4.31 -1.72 -14.14
C ILE A 46 3.87 -1.13 -15.47
N GLY A 47 4.75 -1.21 -16.46
CA GLY A 47 4.53 -0.68 -17.81
C GLY A 47 5.63 0.30 -18.22
N TYR A 48 5.84 0.40 -19.53
CA TYR A 48 6.86 1.26 -20.14
C TYR A 48 6.28 2.56 -20.71
N ASP A 49 4.98 2.56 -21.03
CA ASP A 49 4.26 3.68 -21.59
C ASP A 49 3.29 4.26 -20.53
N PRO A 50 3.33 5.57 -20.25
CA PRO A 50 2.36 6.25 -19.39
C PRO A 50 0.90 5.96 -19.72
N GLY A 51 0.57 5.71 -20.99
CA GLY A 51 -0.78 5.34 -21.43
C GLY A 51 -1.26 3.98 -20.93
N ASN A 52 -0.33 3.08 -20.58
CA ASN A 52 -0.59 1.69 -20.22
C ASN A 52 -0.04 1.30 -18.84
N LEU A 53 0.39 2.27 -18.03
CA LEU A 53 0.83 2.04 -16.66
C LEU A 53 -0.30 1.40 -15.84
N ARG A 54 0.02 0.29 -15.19
CA ARG A 54 -0.86 -0.40 -14.24
C ARG A 54 -0.18 -0.42 -12.89
N LEU A 55 -0.95 -0.33 -11.82
CA LEU A 55 -0.43 -0.53 -10.48
C LEU A 55 -0.59 -2.00 -10.10
N LEU A 56 0.51 -2.70 -9.82
CA LEU A 56 0.45 -4.00 -9.16
C LEU A 56 0.37 -3.80 -7.65
N ALA A 57 -0.29 -4.74 -6.99
CA ALA A 57 -0.35 -4.84 -5.55
C ALA A 57 0.01 -6.25 -5.08
N ALA A 58 0.65 -6.33 -3.93
CA ALA A 58 0.79 -7.54 -3.14
C ALA A 58 0.68 -7.21 -1.66
N ARG A 59 0.44 -8.23 -0.83
CA ARG A 59 0.52 -8.06 0.63
C ARG A 59 1.90 -7.51 1.00
N ARG A 60 1.94 -6.56 1.93
CA ARG A 60 3.18 -5.97 2.43
C ARG A 60 4.10 -7.06 2.96
N PRO A 61 5.41 -6.93 2.78
CA PRO A 61 6.35 -7.87 3.36
C PRO A 61 6.32 -7.77 4.89
N ARG A 62 6.62 -8.88 5.58
CA ARG A 62 6.77 -8.87 7.04
C ARG A 62 8.01 -8.12 7.52
N GLN A 63 9.04 -8.08 6.68
CA GLN A 63 10.32 -7.42 6.94
C GLN A 63 10.75 -6.64 5.69
N VAL A 64 11.36 -5.48 5.87
CA VAL A 64 12.01 -4.74 4.78
C VAL A 64 13.53 -4.93 4.82
N ALA A 65 14.13 -5.07 3.64
CA ALA A 65 15.58 -5.15 3.50
C ALA A 65 16.26 -3.86 3.98
N THR A 66 17.50 -3.99 4.42
CA THR A 66 18.37 -2.86 4.78
C THR A 66 18.58 -1.98 3.54
N PRO A 67 18.46 -0.64 3.65
CA PRO A 67 18.76 0.27 2.54
C PRO A 67 20.20 0.09 2.08
N PHE A 68 20.42 0.12 0.76
CA PHE A 68 21.73 -0.09 0.16
C PHE A 68 22.75 0.98 0.58
N ASP A 69 22.27 2.20 0.79
CA ASP A 69 23.04 3.39 1.17
C ASP A 69 23.16 3.59 2.68
N LEU A 70 22.68 2.64 3.49
CA LEU A 70 22.77 2.75 4.95
C LEU A 70 24.23 2.60 5.41
N PRO A 71 24.78 3.53 6.21
CA PRO A 71 26.13 3.39 6.78
C PRO A 71 26.32 2.08 7.54
N GLU A 72 27.50 1.46 7.42
CA GLU A 72 27.80 0.13 7.97
C GLU A 72 27.46 -0.01 9.46
N HIS A 73 27.80 1.00 10.27
CA HIS A 73 27.50 1.01 11.71
C HIS A 73 25.99 1.01 12.03
N LEU A 74 25.13 1.45 11.12
CA LEU A 74 23.67 1.41 11.26
C LEU A 74 23.06 0.12 10.67
N GLN A 75 23.76 -0.54 9.74
CA GLN A 75 23.30 -1.81 9.18
C GLN A 75 23.21 -2.90 10.25
N ALA A 76 24.17 -2.93 11.19
CA ALA A 76 24.20 -3.88 12.29
C ALA A 76 22.98 -3.79 13.22
N THR A 77 22.35 -2.62 13.30
CA THR A 77 21.17 -2.36 14.16
C THR A 77 19.87 -2.28 13.37
N TRP A 78 19.86 -2.67 12.09
CA TRP A 78 18.67 -2.57 11.25
C TRP A 78 17.62 -3.61 11.63
N ASP A 79 16.54 -3.14 12.27
CA ASP A 79 15.33 -3.94 12.50
C ASP A 79 14.35 -3.80 11.34
N GLY A 80 14.44 -4.72 10.37
CA GLY A 80 13.55 -4.72 9.22
C GLY A 80 12.07 -4.97 9.55
N TYR A 81 11.74 -5.57 10.70
CA TYR A 81 10.35 -5.78 11.13
C TYR A 81 9.75 -4.49 11.67
N ALA A 82 10.48 -3.80 12.55
CA ALA A 82 10.08 -2.48 13.03
C ALA A 82 9.92 -1.50 11.85
N LYS A 83 10.88 -1.49 10.93
CA LYS A 83 10.84 -0.63 9.73
C LYS A 83 9.71 -0.98 8.78
N ALA A 84 9.33 -2.26 8.66
CA ALA A 84 8.15 -2.66 7.89
C ALA A 84 6.85 -2.16 8.54
N ASN A 85 6.78 -2.07 9.87
CA ASN A 85 5.61 -1.58 10.59
C ASN A 85 5.49 -0.05 10.58
N GLU A 86 6.61 0.67 10.62
CA GLU A 86 6.67 2.13 10.55
C GLU A 86 6.30 2.65 9.15
N ARG A 87 6.58 1.88 8.10
CA ARG A 87 6.35 2.28 6.71
C ARG A 87 4.86 2.39 6.38
N SER A 88 4.52 3.40 5.59
CA SER A 88 3.17 3.57 5.06
C SER A 88 2.88 2.58 3.94
N TRP A 89 1.75 1.90 4.03
CA TRP A 89 1.25 0.93 3.06
C TRP A 89 -0.19 1.26 2.69
N TYR A 90 -0.66 0.72 1.58
CA TYR A 90 -2.04 0.92 1.14
C TYR A 90 -3.00 -0.01 1.87
N VAL A 91 -4.25 0.42 2.00
CA VAL A 91 -5.37 -0.39 2.51
C VAL A 91 -6.44 -0.51 1.44
N GLU A 92 -7.18 -1.62 1.46
CA GLU A 92 -8.41 -1.73 0.68
C GLU A 92 -9.40 -0.66 1.13
N HIS A 93 -9.96 0.04 0.15
CA HIS A 93 -10.87 1.15 0.38
C HIS A 93 -12.18 0.67 1.00
N VAL A 94 -12.62 1.36 2.06
CA VAL A 94 -13.93 1.16 2.69
C VAL A 94 -14.69 2.49 2.62
N HIS A 95 -15.89 2.47 2.07
CA HIS A 95 -16.64 3.70 1.79
C HIS A 95 -16.94 4.50 3.07
N GLY A 96 -16.56 5.78 3.05
CA GLY A 96 -16.85 6.70 4.15
C GLY A 96 -15.95 6.50 5.38
N VAL A 97 -14.91 5.68 5.27
CA VAL A 97 -13.94 5.41 6.33
C VAL A 97 -12.56 5.78 5.82
N SER A 98 -11.79 6.55 6.57
CA SER A 98 -10.42 6.90 6.17
C SER A 98 -9.48 5.70 6.32
N ALA A 99 -8.37 5.72 5.57
CA ALA A 99 -7.35 4.68 5.67
C ALA A 99 -6.83 4.45 7.11
N ALA A 100 -6.68 5.53 7.88
CA ALA A 100 -6.26 5.46 9.28
C ALA A 100 -7.32 4.79 10.18
N GLU A 101 -8.60 5.13 9.99
CA GLU A 101 -9.71 4.50 10.72
C GLU A 101 -9.85 3.01 10.38
N ILE A 102 -9.64 2.62 9.11
CA ILE A 102 -9.63 1.22 8.70
C ILE A 102 -8.57 0.43 9.50
N VAL A 103 -7.35 0.97 9.61
CA VAL A 103 -6.27 0.33 10.38
C VAL A 103 -6.62 0.26 11.87
N ASN A 104 -7.16 1.34 12.44
CA ASN A 104 -7.53 1.39 13.85
C ASN A 104 -8.64 0.38 14.21
N ASN A 105 -9.69 0.28 13.39
CA ASN A 105 -10.82 -0.62 13.64
C ASN A 105 -10.42 -2.10 13.64
N ARG A 106 -9.39 -2.48 12.87
CA ARG A 106 -8.85 -3.85 12.85
C ARG A 106 -8.07 -4.19 14.12
N ARG A 107 -7.37 -3.21 14.70
CA ARG A 107 -6.68 -3.40 15.98
C ARG A 107 -7.68 -3.66 17.11
N SER A 108 -8.78 -2.91 17.12
CA SER A 108 -9.86 -3.07 18.11
C SER A 108 -10.60 -4.41 18.03
N THR A 109 -10.60 -5.07 16.86
CA THR A 109 -11.25 -6.38 16.66
C THR A 109 -10.33 -7.57 16.89
N SER A 110 -9.02 -7.33 17.04
CA SER A 110 -8.01 -8.38 17.28
C SER A 110 -7.60 -8.48 18.75
N THR A 111 -8.32 -7.80 19.65
CA THR A 111 -8.14 -7.81 21.11
C THR A 111 -9.32 -8.55 21.74
#